data_AF-A0A1V3JLJ7-F1
#
_entry.id   AF-A0A1V3JLJ7-F1
#
_cell.length_a   1.000
_cell.length_b   1.000
_cell.length_c   1.000
_cell.angle_alpha   90.00
_cell.angle_beta   90.00
_cell.angle_gamma   90.00
#
_symmetry.space_group_name_H-M   'P 1'
#
loop_
_entity.id
_entity.type
_entity.pdbx_description
1 polymer ?
#
loop_
_entity_poly.entity_id
_entity_poly.type
_entity_poly.pdbx_seq_one_letter_code
_entity_poly.pdbx_strand_id
1 'polypeptide(L)'
;MKPTNPMKQLEQWKANHQQEKINRFVREMNQTDSRSPQIEDTPKTQQETQETTKGKGKLSLTPLAFAYAQINRQFQLILESNKRCLDVYPDNFHHKLKMRSEMADLVERLKAGGKLFNVLAKSQGANLTKDNAGTLKDFNQTNGYLIYKFNEVIEQIDRLNIERVENEKLQGSNNE
;
A
#
# COMPACT_ATOMS: atom_id res chain seq x y z
N MET A 1 42.68 36.16 -9.97
CA MET A 1 41.43 35.36 -9.82
C MET A 1 41.11 35.27 -8.34
N LYS A 2 39.90 35.66 -7.90
CA LYS A 2 39.53 35.54 -6.47
C LYS A 2 39.54 34.05 -6.09
N PRO A 3 40.22 33.63 -5.01
CA PRO A 3 40.17 32.25 -4.56
C PRO A 3 38.73 31.99 -4.10
N THR A 4 38.03 31.11 -4.81
CA THR A 4 36.68 30.73 -4.43
C THR A 4 36.82 29.77 -3.25
N ASN A 5 36.35 30.20 -2.08
CA ASN A 5 36.42 29.40 -0.86
C ASN A 5 35.68 28.06 -1.09
N PRO A 6 36.36 26.91 -0.96
CA PRO A 6 35.78 25.60 -1.24
C PRO A 6 34.56 25.29 -0.36
N MET A 7 34.48 25.86 0.85
CA MET A 7 33.29 25.74 1.70
C MET A 7 32.05 26.42 1.09
N LYS A 8 32.22 27.58 0.44
CA LYS A 8 31.11 28.25 -0.24
C LYS A 8 30.65 27.48 -1.48
N GLN A 9 31.55 26.79 -2.18
CA GLN A 9 31.17 25.92 -3.30
C GLN A 9 30.38 24.70 -2.81
N LEU A 10 30.77 24.11 -1.68
CA LEU A 10 30.05 22.98 -1.10
C LEU A 10 28.65 23.38 -0.62
N GLU A 11 28.49 24.55 0.00
CA GLU A 11 27.18 25.08 0.40
C GLU A 11 26.30 25.37 -0.81
N GLN A 12 26.84 26.01 -1.85
CA GLN A 12 26.12 26.24 -3.12
C GLN A 12 25.74 24.93 -3.80
N TRP A 13 26.62 23.94 -3.83
CA TRP A 13 26.32 22.62 -4.39
C TRP A 13 25.20 21.92 -3.62
N LYS A 14 25.22 21.96 -2.29
CA LYS A 14 24.14 21.41 -1.44
C LYS A 14 22.80 22.11 -1.71
N ALA A 15 22.80 23.45 -1.80
CA ALA A 15 21.60 24.22 -2.09
C ALA A 15 21.03 23.89 -3.48
N ASN A 16 21.88 23.86 -4.51
CA ASN A 16 21.47 23.53 -5.88
C ASN A 16 20.95 22.08 -5.97
N HIS A 17 21.59 21.13 -5.29
CA HIS A 17 21.17 19.73 -5.33
C HIS A 17 19.82 19.49 -4.62
N GLN A 18 19.54 20.19 -3.52
CA GLN A 18 18.23 20.17 -2.87
C GLN A 18 17.17 20.82 -3.75
N GLN A 19 17.49 21.94 -4.40
CA GLN A 19 16.59 22.62 -5.32
C GLN A 19 16.30 21.76 -6.57
N GLU A 20 17.29 21.03 -7.10
CA GLU A 20 17.10 20.10 -8.21
C GLU A 20 16.18 18.93 -7.85
N LYS A 21 16.26 18.40 -6.63
CA LYS A 21 15.35 17.35 -6.13
C LYS A 21 13.92 17.86 -6.05
N ILE A 22 13.73 19.06 -5.49
CA ILE A 22 12.41 19.70 -5.38
C ILE A 22 11.86 20.00 -6.78
N ASN A 23 12.66 20.57 -7.67
CA ASN A 23 12.24 20.90 -9.05
C ASN A 23 11.98 19.64 -9.91
N ARG A 24 12.61 18.51 -9.59
CA ARG A 24 12.32 17.22 -10.21
C ARG A 24 10.98 16.69 -9.72
N PHE A 25 10.77 16.66 -8.41
CA PHE A 25 9.51 16.23 -7.80
C PHE A 25 8.31 17.05 -8.30
N VAL A 26 8.43 18.38 -8.36
CA VAL A 26 7.38 19.27 -8.88
C VAL A 26 7.09 19.02 -10.37
N ARG A 27 8.12 18.72 -11.19
CA ARG A 27 7.92 18.37 -12.60
C ARG A 27 7.24 17.01 -12.78
N GLU A 28 7.59 16.03 -11.96
CA GLU A 28 6.96 14.71 -11.97
C GLU A 28 5.48 14.81 -11.59
N MET A 29 5.13 15.61 -10.57
CA MET A 29 3.74 15.87 -10.19
C MET A 29 2.93 16.59 -11.29
N ASN A 30 3.48 17.63 -11.90
CA ASN A 30 2.78 18.39 -12.93
C ASN A 30 2.60 17.58 -14.24
N GLN A 31 3.44 16.57 -14.50
CA GLN A 31 3.26 15.66 -15.63
C GLN A 31 2.11 14.65 -15.41
N THR A 32 1.83 14.28 -14.16
CA THR A 32 0.77 13.33 -13.84
C THR A 32 -0.64 13.94 -13.87
N ASP A 33 -0.79 15.25 -13.63
CA ASP A 33 -2.09 15.94 -13.70
C ASP A 33 -2.64 16.08 -15.13
N SER A 34 -1.78 15.98 -16.16
CA SER A 34 -2.19 16.13 -17.56
C SER A 34 -2.65 14.82 -18.24
N ARG A 35 -2.60 13.67 -17.53
CA ARG A 35 -3.11 12.38 -18.02
C ARG A 35 -4.20 11.86 -17.10
N SER A 36 -5.33 12.56 -17.08
CA SER A 36 -6.60 11.89 -16.83
C SER A 36 -6.82 10.86 -17.96
N PRO A 37 -6.96 9.56 -17.70
CA PRO A 37 -7.26 8.60 -18.75
C PRO A 37 -8.67 8.89 -19.29
N GLN A 38 -8.76 9.38 -20.53
CA GLN A 38 -9.99 9.27 -21.29
C GLN A 38 -10.18 7.79 -21.61
N ILE A 39 -11.24 7.20 -21.07
CA ILE A 39 -11.63 5.81 -21.34
C ILE A 39 -12.26 5.81 -22.74
N GLU A 40 -11.50 5.39 -23.73
CA GLU A 40 -12.01 5.03 -25.05
C GLU A 40 -12.51 3.58 -25.01
N ASP A 41 -13.78 3.37 -25.36
CA ASP A 41 -14.44 2.07 -25.45
C ASP A 41 -14.06 1.35 -26.74
N THR A 42 -13.38 0.18 -26.67
CA THR A 42 -13.59 -1.09 -27.46
C THR A 42 -12.32 -1.98 -27.49
N PRO A 43 -12.38 -3.28 -27.88
CA PRO A 43 -13.24 -4.38 -27.44
C PRO A 43 -12.45 -5.62 -26.92
N LYS A 44 -13.16 -6.57 -26.31
CA LYS A 44 -12.70 -7.83 -25.70
C LYS A 44 -11.88 -8.74 -26.63
N THR A 45 -10.93 -9.52 -26.08
CA THR A 45 -10.60 -10.90 -26.53
C THR A 45 -9.95 -11.73 -25.39
N GLN A 46 -10.62 -12.85 -25.05
CA GLN A 46 -10.18 -14.18 -24.52
C GLN A 46 -9.20 -14.22 -23.31
N GLN A 47 -9.57 -14.62 -22.08
CA GLN A 47 -10.07 -15.89 -21.50
C GLN A 47 -9.17 -17.14 -21.68
N GLU A 48 -8.51 -17.55 -20.58
CA GLU A 48 -8.21 -18.91 -20.10
C GLU A 48 -7.54 -18.73 -18.71
N THR A 49 -7.79 -19.43 -17.60
CA THR A 49 -8.63 -20.59 -17.24
C THR A 49 -9.02 -20.42 -15.76
N GLN A 50 -10.28 -20.73 -15.41
CA GLN A 50 -10.80 -20.68 -14.05
C GLN A 50 -10.50 -21.97 -13.30
N GLU A 51 -9.84 -21.88 -12.15
CA GLU A 51 -10.03 -22.82 -11.05
C GLU A 51 -10.74 -22.11 -9.89
N THR A 52 -11.84 -22.73 -9.48
CA THR A 52 -12.83 -22.19 -8.56
C THR A 52 -12.32 -22.20 -7.13
N THR A 53 -12.01 -21.03 -6.59
CA THR A 53 -12.14 -20.76 -5.15
C THR A 53 -12.92 -19.46 -4.99
N LYS A 54 -14.05 -19.49 -4.30
CA LYS A 54 -14.84 -18.30 -3.92
C LYS A 54 -14.03 -17.43 -2.95
N GLY A 55 -13.02 -16.73 -3.47
CA GLY A 55 -12.19 -15.76 -2.76
C GLY A 55 -12.56 -14.34 -3.18
N LYS A 56 -12.47 -13.40 -2.25
CA LYS A 56 -12.79 -11.96 -2.36
C LYS A 56 -11.98 -11.25 -3.46
N GLY A 57 -12.26 -11.51 -4.75
CA GLY A 57 -11.40 -11.13 -5.87
C GLY A 57 -11.73 -9.79 -6.57
N LYS A 58 -12.51 -8.87 -5.96
CA LYS A 58 -12.98 -7.67 -6.68
C LYS A 58 -12.18 -6.38 -6.45
N LEU A 59 -11.16 -6.39 -5.59
CA LEU A 59 -10.36 -5.18 -5.27
C LEU A 59 -9.00 -5.10 -5.97
N SER A 60 -8.46 -6.22 -6.47
CA SER A 60 -7.15 -6.27 -7.13
C SER A 60 -7.12 -5.56 -8.49
N LEU A 61 -8.28 -5.36 -9.12
CA LEU A 61 -8.45 -4.67 -10.41
C LEU A 61 -9.06 -3.27 -10.24
N THR A 62 -8.84 -2.63 -9.09
CA THR A 62 -9.22 -1.23 -8.92
C THR A 62 -8.24 -0.33 -9.69
N PRO A 63 -8.67 0.80 -10.27
CA PRO A 63 -7.76 1.77 -10.91
C PRO A 63 -6.59 2.18 -9.99
N LEU A 64 -6.79 2.14 -8.68
CA LEU A 64 -5.75 2.40 -7.68
C LEU A 64 -4.61 1.38 -7.66
N ALA A 65 -4.87 0.12 -8.04
CA ALA A 65 -3.83 -0.89 -8.17
C ALA A 65 -2.81 -0.53 -9.27
N PHE A 66 -3.25 0.17 -10.32
CA PHE A 66 -2.37 0.68 -11.37
C PHE A 66 -1.78 2.04 -11.00
N ALA A 67 -2.57 2.93 -10.38
CA ALA A 67 -2.11 4.26 -9.99
C ALA A 67 -1.00 4.23 -8.91
N TYR A 68 -1.03 3.25 -8.00
CA TYR A 68 -0.10 3.16 -6.87
C TYR A 68 0.94 2.05 -7.02
N ALA A 69 1.54 1.91 -8.20
CA ALA A 69 2.54 0.88 -8.51
C ALA A 69 3.67 0.77 -7.46
N GLN A 70 4.21 1.90 -6.98
CA GLN A 70 5.29 1.91 -6.00
C GLN A 70 4.85 1.45 -4.61
N ILE A 71 3.68 1.89 -4.13
CA ILE A 71 3.11 1.43 -2.86
C ILE A 71 2.80 -0.06 -2.93
N ASN A 72 2.31 -0.53 -4.07
CA ASN A 72 2.05 -1.95 -4.30
C ASN A 72 3.32 -2.78 -4.25
N ARG A 73 4.41 -2.25 -4.82
CA ARG A 73 5.72 -2.89 -4.68
C ARG A 73 6.15 -2.99 -3.23
N GLN A 74 5.91 -1.97 -2.39
CA GLN A 74 6.22 -2.04 -0.95
C GLN A 74 5.42 -3.15 -0.25
N PHE A 75 4.11 -3.28 -0.54
CA PHE A 75 3.32 -4.38 0.00
C PHE A 75 3.84 -5.75 -0.47
N GLN A 76 4.23 -5.90 -1.74
CA GLN A 76 4.83 -7.15 -2.23
C GLN A 76 6.15 -7.46 -1.51
N LEU A 77 7.02 -6.47 -1.32
CA LEU A 77 8.27 -6.63 -0.56
C LEU A 77 8.01 -7.05 0.89
N ILE A 78 6.94 -6.55 1.51
CA ILE A 78 6.52 -7.00 2.85
C ILE A 78 6.11 -8.48 2.81
N LEU A 79 5.31 -8.88 1.81
CA LEU A 79 4.88 -10.27 1.66
C LEU A 79 6.07 -11.23 1.45
N GLU A 80 7.00 -10.86 0.58
CA GLU A 80 8.26 -11.59 0.33
C GLU A 80 9.10 -11.67 1.62
N SER A 81 9.24 -10.55 2.34
CA SER A 81 9.99 -10.47 3.60
C SER A 81 9.39 -11.37 4.69
N ASN A 82 8.06 -11.48 4.76
CA ASN A 82 7.38 -12.33 5.74
C ASN A 82 7.70 -13.80 5.50
N LYS A 83 7.62 -14.26 4.24
CA LYS A 83 7.95 -15.64 3.89
C LYS A 83 9.42 -15.95 4.19
N ARG A 84 10.34 -15.07 3.75
CA ARG A 84 11.77 -15.22 4.05
C ARG A 84 12.07 -15.25 5.55
N CYS A 85 11.31 -14.52 6.37
CA CYS A 85 11.48 -14.56 7.82
C CYS A 85 11.16 -15.95 8.38
N LEU A 86 10.11 -16.61 7.90
CA LEU A 86 9.79 -17.98 8.29
C LEU A 86 10.89 -18.95 7.87
N ASP A 87 11.35 -18.84 6.61
CA ASP A 87 12.28 -19.80 6.03
C ASP A 87 13.68 -19.71 6.62
N VAL A 88 14.14 -18.50 6.98
CA VAL A 88 15.53 -18.26 7.43
C VAL A 88 15.62 -18.06 8.95
N TYR A 89 14.58 -17.50 9.57
CA TYR A 89 14.60 -17.09 10.98
C TYR A 89 13.29 -17.44 11.71
N PRO A 90 12.89 -18.73 11.76
CA PRO A 90 11.60 -19.15 12.32
C PRO A 90 11.41 -18.74 13.78
N ASP A 91 12.46 -18.80 14.61
CA ASP A 91 12.40 -18.39 16.03
C ASP A 91 12.10 -16.89 16.22
N ASN A 92 12.45 -16.07 15.22
CA ASN A 92 12.23 -14.62 15.25
C ASN A 92 10.90 -14.20 14.62
N PHE A 93 10.03 -15.15 14.26
CA PHE A 93 8.76 -14.86 13.60
C PHE A 93 7.78 -14.06 14.48
N HIS A 94 8.00 -14.00 15.79
CA HIS A 94 7.21 -13.18 16.72
C HIS A 94 7.17 -11.69 16.33
N HIS A 95 8.21 -11.16 15.67
CA HIS A 95 8.18 -9.80 15.12
C HIS A 95 7.14 -9.62 14.01
N LYS A 96 6.91 -10.65 13.19
CA LYS A 96 5.86 -10.64 12.15
C LYS A 96 4.48 -10.71 12.79
N LEU A 97 4.31 -11.48 13.86
CA LEU A 97 3.07 -11.50 14.63
C LEU A 97 2.76 -10.13 15.25
N LYS A 98 3.78 -9.42 15.76
CA LYS A 98 3.61 -8.05 16.25
C LYS A 98 3.16 -7.11 15.12
N MET A 99 3.84 -7.15 13.97
CA MET A 99 3.46 -6.36 12.80
C MET A 99 2.01 -6.64 12.35
N ARG A 100 1.59 -7.91 12.37
CA ARG A 100 0.20 -8.32 12.09
C ARG A 100 -0.79 -7.67 13.05
N SER A 101 -0.50 -7.65 14.35
CA SER A 101 -1.35 -7.00 15.35
C SER A 101 -1.43 -5.49 15.17
N GLU A 102 -0.31 -4.83 14.87
CA GLU A 102 -0.25 -3.40 14.56
C GLU A 102 -1.08 -3.06 13.32
N MET A 103 -0.97 -3.85 12.25
CA MET A 103 -1.78 -3.67 11.04
C MET A 103 -3.27 -3.90 11.29
N ALA A 104 -3.64 -4.86 12.15
CA ALA A 104 -5.03 -5.11 12.50
C ALA A 104 -5.64 -3.90 13.25
N ASP A 105 -4.90 -3.32 14.20
CA ASP A 105 -5.32 -2.08 14.89
C ASP A 105 -5.47 -0.91 13.89
N LEU A 106 -4.53 -0.75 12.95
CA LEU A 106 -4.64 0.27 11.90
C LEU A 106 -5.89 0.08 11.03
N VAL A 107 -6.19 -1.15 10.62
CA VAL A 107 -7.40 -1.47 9.85
C VAL A 107 -8.67 -1.06 10.60
N GLU A 108 -8.76 -1.37 11.89
CA GLU A 108 -9.94 -0.99 12.69
C GLU A 108 -10.07 0.52 12.85
N ARG A 109 -8.97 1.25 13.04
CA ARG A 109 -8.97 2.71 13.09
C ARG A 109 -9.39 3.34 11.75
N LEU A 110 -8.91 2.81 10.63
CA LEU A 110 -9.28 3.27 9.29
C LEU A 110 -10.77 3.03 9.00
N LYS A 111 -11.32 1.89 9.43
CA LYS A 111 -12.77 1.61 9.35
C LYS A 111 -13.57 2.58 10.20
N ALA A 112 -13.18 2.77 11.46
CA ALA A 112 -13.88 3.66 12.40
C ALA A 112 -13.85 5.12 11.93
N GLY A 113 -12.68 5.62 11.52
CA GLY A 113 -12.50 6.95 10.98
C GLY A 113 -13.30 7.17 9.69
N GLY A 114 -13.27 6.21 8.76
CA GLY A 114 -14.08 6.27 7.55
C GLY A 114 -15.58 6.29 7.84
N LYS A 115 -16.05 5.50 8.81
CA LYS A 115 -17.46 5.52 9.25
C LYS A 115 -17.84 6.88 9.84
N LEU A 116 -17.03 7.44 10.74
CA LEU A 116 -17.26 8.75 11.34
C LEU A 116 -17.32 9.84 10.25
N PHE A 117 -16.35 9.85 9.34
CA PHE A 117 -16.29 10.84 8.26
C PHE A 117 -17.53 10.78 7.37
N ASN A 118 -18.01 9.58 7.02
CA ASN A 118 -19.24 9.41 6.25
C ASN A 118 -20.49 9.86 7.03
N VAL A 119 -20.54 9.67 8.35
CA VAL A 119 -21.64 10.20 9.19
C VAL A 119 -21.65 11.72 9.16
N LEU A 120 -20.48 12.35 9.33
CA LEU A 120 -20.33 13.82 9.29
C LEU A 120 -20.69 14.37 7.91
N ALA A 121 -20.21 13.75 6.84
CA ALA A 121 -20.55 14.14 5.48
C ALA A 121 -22.05 14.07 5.20
N LYS A 122 -22.72 12.98 5.63
CA LYS A 122 -24.19 12.86 5.53
C LYS A 122 -24.91 13.92 6.35
N SER A 123 -24.38 14.29 7.52
CA SER A 123 -24.98 15.32 8.37
C SER A 123 -24.95 16.72 7.74
N GLN A 124 -24.01 16.97 6.81
CA GLN A 124 -23.97 18.20 6.03
C GLN A 124 -25.00 18.22 4.88
N GLY A 125 -25.66 17.09 4.58
CA GLY A 125 -26.79 17.03 3.64
C GLY A 125 -26.49 17.58 2.24
N ALA A 126 -27.37 18.45 1.73
CA ALA A 126 -27.27 19.09 0.42
C ALA A 126 -26.18 20.18 0.31
N ASN A 127 -25.43 20.47 1.39
CA ASN A 127 -24.35 21.47 1.40
C ASN A 127 -22.99 20.93 0.94
N LEU A 128 -22.88 19.65 0.59
CA LEU A 128 -21.68 19.15 -0.06
C LEU A 128 -21.62 19.68 -1.49
N THR A 129 -20.67 20.57 -1.76
CA THR A 129 -20.33 20.97 -3.13
C THR A 129 -19.96 19.74 -3.95
N LYS A 130 -20.08 19.83 -5.29
CA LYS A 130 -19.68 18.74 -6.20
C LYS A 130 -18.23 18.29 -5.96
N ASP A 131 -17.34 19.24 -5.67
CA ASP A 131 -15.92 18.98 -5.39
C ASP A 131 -15.73 18.23 -4.06
N ASN A 132 -16.51 18.56 -3.03
CA ASN A 132 -16.48 17.85 -1.75
C ASN A 132 -17.04 16.42 -1.87
N ALA A 133 -18.05 16.21 -2.73
CA ALA A 133 -18.58 14.88 -3.01
C ALA A 133 -17.57 13.99 -3.76
N GLY A 134 -16.84 14.56 -4.72
CA GLY A 134 -15.72 13.88 -5.39
C GLY A 134 -14.62 13.51 -4.42
N THR A 135 -14.20 14.46 -3.58
CA THR A 135 -13.17 14.23 -2.55
C THR A 135 -13.57 13.13 -1.56
N LEU A 136 -14.85 13.08 -1.13
CA LEU A 136 -15.36 12.03 -0.26
C LEU A 136 -15.31 10.65 -0.93
N LYS A 137 -15.64 10.58 -2.23
CA LYS A 137 -15.54 9.35 -3.02
C LYS A 137 -14.09 8.86 -3.09
N ASP A 138 -13.16 9.76 -3.40
CA ASP A 138 -11.73 9.43 -3.53
C ASP A 138 -11.13 9.00 -2.19
N PHE A 139 -11.51 9.67 -1.10
CA PHE A 139 -11.19 9.24 0.27
C PHE A 139 -11.67 7.82 0.54
N ASN A 140 -12.96 7.54 0.28
CA ASN A 140 -13.53 6.22 0.54
C ASN A 140 -12.86 5.12 -0.30
N GLN A 141 -12.55 5.41 -1.56
CA GLN A 141 -11.86 4.49 -2.46
C GLN A 141 -10.44 4.19 -1.96
N THR A 142 -9.69 5.22 -1.58
CA THR A 142 -8.31 5.10 -1.07
C THR A 142 -8.27 4.40 0.28
N ASN A 143 -9.18 4.75 1.20
CA ASN A 143 -9.30 4.11 2.51
C ASN A 143 -9.61 2.61 2.37
N GLY A 144 -10.58 2.26 1.52
CA GLY A 144 -10.91 0.87 1.22
C GLY A 144 -9.74 0.10 0.61
N TYR A 145 -9.00 0.73 -0.30
CA TYR A 145 -7.81 0.15 -0.90
C TYR A 145 -6.71 -0.14 0.12
N LEU A 146 -6.40 0.81 0.99
CA LEU A 146 -5.38 0.64 2.02
C LEU A 146 -5.77 -0.45 3.04
N ILE A 147 -7.04 -0.48 3.46
CA ILE A 147 -7.58 -1.55 4.30
C ILE A 147 -7.41 -2.92 3.61
N TYR A 148 -7.68 -3.01 2.30
CA TYR A 148 -7.48 -4.24 1.54
C TYR A 148 -6.01 -4.69 1.57
N LYS A 149 -5.06 -3.79 1.26
CA LYS A 149 -3.62 -4.12 1.25
C LYS A 149 -3.10 -4.54 2.63
N PHE A 150 -3.55 -3.90 3.71
CA PHE A 150 -3.19 -4.34 5.06
C PHE A 150 -3.77 -5.72 5.39
N ASN A 151 -5.02 -6.00 5.02
CA ASN A 151 -5.59 -7.33 5.24
C ASN A 151 -4.86 -8.43 4.46
N GLU A 152 -4.37 -8.17 3.25
CA GLU A 152 -3.53 -9.15 2.51
C GLU A 152 -2.29 -9.55 3.32
N VAL A 153 -1.61 -8.59 3.95
CA VAL A 153 -0.43 -8.86 4.77
C VAL A 153 -0.81 -9.59 6.06
N ILE A 154 -1.87 -9.17 6.74
CA ILE A 154 -2.39 -9.83 7.96
C ILE A 154 -2.71 -11.30 7.67
N GLU A 155 -3.50 -11.56 6.64
CA GLU A 155 -3.92 -12.91 6.25
C GLU A 155 -2.72 -13.79 5.86
N GLN A 156 -1.70 -13.22 5.21
CA GLN A 156 -0.48 -13.95 4.88
C GLN A 156 0.29 -14.34 6.16
N ILE A 157 0.46 -13.42 7.11
CA ILE A 157 1.17 -13.73 8.36
C ILE A 157 0.43 -14.77 9.18
N ASP A 158 -0.91 -14.71 9.22
CA ASP A 158 -1.72 -15.72 9.90
C ASP A 158 -1.50 -17.12 9.29
N ARG A 159 -1.45 -17.23 7.95
CA ARG A 159 -1.13 -18.50 7.27
C ARG A 159 0.28 -18.99 7.57
N LEU A 160 1.28 -18.11 7.49
CA LEU A 160 2.68 -18.47 7.76
C LEU A 160 2.89 -18.89 9.23
N ASN A 161 2.13 -18.31 10.17
CA ASN A 161 2.19 -18.72 11.56
C ASN A 161 1.63 -20.13 11.78
N ILE A 162 0.58 -20.51 11.05
CA ILE A 162 0.04 -21.88 11.05
C ILE A 162 1.12 -22.85 10.52
N GLU A 163 1.70 -22.55 9.35
CA GLU A 163 2.81 -23.33 8.75
C GLU A 163 3.97 -23.52 9.74
N ARG A 164 4.38 -22.46 10.45
CA ARG A 164 5.44 -22.53 11.46
C ARG A 164 5.11 -23.53 12.57
N VAL A 165 3.93 -23.42 13.16
CA VAL A 165 3.50 -24.28 14.28
C VAL A 165 3.35 -25.74 13.84
N GLU A 166 2.92 -25.98 12.60
CA GLU A 166 2.86 -27.33 12.03
C GLU A 166 4.26 -27.94 11.84
N ASN A 167 5.21 -27.16 11.31
CA ASN A 167 6.60 -27.60 11.14
C ASN A 167 7.30 -27.92 12.47
N GLU A 168 7.07 -27.09 13.50
CA GLU A 168 7.60 -27.32 14.86
C GLU A 168 7.11 -28.67 15.43
N LYS A 169 5.83 -29.03 15.24
CA LYS A 169 5.25 -30.30 15.71
C LYS A 169 5.83 -31.52 14.99
N LEU A 170 6.06 -31.42 13.68
CA LEU A 170 6.65 -32.51 12.89
C LEU A 170 8.13 -32.76 13.24
N GLN A 171 8.87 -31.72 13.61
CA GLN A 171 10.27 -31.88 14.04
C GLN A 171 10.38 -32.46 15.47
N GLY A 172 9.47 -32.09 16.36
CA GLY A 172 9.43 -32.65 17.72
C GLY A 172 9.09 -34.14 17.78
N SER A 173 8.34 -34.65 16.80
CA SER A 173 7.91 -36.07 16.73
C SER A 173 8.90 -37.00 16.03
N ASN A 174 9.88 -36.47 15.28
CA ASN A 174 10.94 -37.27 14.64
C ASN A 174 12.19 -37.46 15.53
N ASN A 175 12.21 -36.84 16.71
CA ASN A 175 13.33 -36.88 17.66
C ASN A 175 13.02 -37.73 18.91
N GLU A 176 11.94 -38.51 18.88
CA GLU A 176 11.51 -39.46 19.92
C GLU A 176 11.59 -40.90 19.37
#